data_AF-A0A0F9RCT0-F1
#
_entry.id   AF-A0A0F9RCT0-F1
#
_cell.length_a   1.000
_cell.length_b   1.000
_cell.length_c   1.000
_cell.angle_alpha   90.00
_cell.angle_beta   90.00
_cell.angle_gamma   90.00
#
_symmetry.space_group_name_H-M   'P 1'
#
loop_
_entity.id
_entity.type
_entity.pdbx_description
1 polymer ?
#
loop_
_entity_poly.entity_id
_entity_poly.type
_entity_poly.pdbx_seq_one_letter_code
_entity_poly.pdbx_strand_id
1 'polypeptide(L)'
;MQLSDNGLRFIAGFEGFVNRPYNDPAGHCTVGFGHLIHFGECDGRSSEAPYRPTISQTEGLHFLRRDVVRFEECINHRVLRTLNQNRFDALVSFAFNVGCTAFENSTLLRKLNNGEYHRVCDELMRWIHGGGMILPGLVRRREAECELFNRSYNPPVIPPVEEEEDEVRLVYKKGHDPVLATNGAASWHVRYPRIRDQMLYVGTPMTELPAAWFDALWETREEVK
;
A
#
# COMPACT_ATOMS: atom_id res chain seq x y z
N MET A 1 7.12 -8.82 3.05
CA MET A 1 7.04 -7.35 3.09
C MET A 1 5.83 -6.92 2.26
N GLN A 2 5.28 -5.73 2.53
CA GLN A 2 4.19 -5.13 1.76
C GLN A 2 4.67 -3.79 1.22
N LEU A 3 4.08 -3.31 0.12
CA LEU A 3 4.42 -2.05 -0.51
C LEU A 3 4.07 -0.91 0.44
N SER A 4 4.97 0.05 0.63
CA SER A 4 4.65 1.21 1.47
C SER A 4 3.62 2.14 0.79
N ASP A 5 3.05 3.09 1.52
CA ASP A 5 2.23 4.15 0.91
C ASP A 5 3.03 5.02 -0.06
N ASN A 6 4.32 5.25 0.24
CA ASN A 6 5.21 5.96 -0.66
C ASN A 6 5.48 5.15 -1.93
N GLY A 7 5.67 3.84 -1.82
CA GLY A 7 5.79 2.93 -2.96
C GLY A 7 4.52 2.88 -3.81
N LEU A 8 3.34 2.87 -3.19
CA LEU A 8 2.06 2.93 -3.89
C LEU A 8 1.91 4.22 -4.71
N ARG A 9 2.20 5.37 -4.09
CA ARG A 9 2.18 6.68 -4.77
C ARG A 9 3.23 6.78 -5.86
N PHE A 10 4.40 6.19 -5.64
CA PHE A 10 5.47 6.10 -6.64
C PHE A 10 4.97 5.39 -7.91
N ILE A 11 4.35 4.20 -7.76
CA ILE A 11 3.76 3.47 -8.91
C ILE A 11 2.66 4.29 -9.58
N ALA A 12 1.72 4.83 -8.79
CA ALA A 12 0.61 5.64 -9.28
C ALA A 12 1.07 6.83 -10.15
N GLY A 13 2.19 7.47 -9.79
CA GLY A 13 2.79 8.56 -10.55
C GLY A 13 3.27 8.18 -11.96
N PHE A 14 3.57 6.90 -12.20
CA PHE A 14 3.96 6.40 -13.52
C PHE A 14 2.81 5.85 -14.36
N GLU A 15 1.77 5.31 -13.73
CA GLU A 15 0.61 4.74 -14.44
C GLU A 15 -0.35 5.82 -14.95
N GLY A 16 -0.45 6.95 -14.23
CA GLY A 16 -1.43 8.00 -14.52
C GLY A 16 -2.85 7.61 -14.08
N PHE A 17 -3.70 8.62 -13.85
CA PHE A 17 -5.06 8.42 -13.33
C PHE A 17 -6.13 8.74 -14.36
N VAL A 18 -7.01 7.78 -14.64
CA VAL A 18 -8.23 8.00 -15.44
C VAL A 18 -9.46 7.75 -14.56
N ASN A 19 -10.23 8.81 -14.33
CA ASN A 19 -11.35 8.78 -13.38
C ASN A 19 -12.61 8.09 -13.92
N ARG A 20 -12.63 7.62 -15.17
CA ARG A 20 -13.75 6.91 -15.80
C ARG A 20 -13.27 5.62 -16.45
N PRO A 21 -14.14 4.60 -16.57
CA PRO A 21 -13.84 3.43 -17.38
C PRO A 21 -13.45 3.82 -18.81
N TYR A 22 -12.37 3.23 -19.33
CA TYR A 22 -11.84 3.45 -20.67
C TYR A 22 -11.31 2.13 -21.25
N ASN A 23 -11.19 2.06 -22.58
CA ASN A 23 -10.54 0.93 -23.24
C ASN A 23 -9.03 1.15 -23.26
N ASP A 24 -8.28 0.25 -22.64
CA ASP A 24 -6.82 0.25 -22.72
C ASP A 24 -6.31 -0.10 -24.14
N PRO A 25 -5.00 0.02 -24.43
CA PRO A 25 -4.47 -0.31 -25.76
C PRO A 25 -4.65 -1.78 -26.18
N ALA A 26 -4.97 -2.69 -25.25
CA ALA A 26 -5.30 -4.09 -25.52
C ALA A 26 -6.80 -4.31 -25.75
N GLY A 27 -7.63 -3.26 -25.65
CA GLY A 27 -9.07 -3.31 -25.83
C GLY A 27 -9.81 -3.88 -24.62
N HIS A 28 -9.30 -3.65 -23.41
CA HIS A 28 -9.94 -4.08 -22.17
C HIS A 28 -10.44 -2.91 -21.34
N CYS A 29 -11.57 -3.11 -20.64
CA CYS A 29 -12.20 -2.08 -19.84
C CYS A 29 -11.44 -1.88 -18.52
N THR A 30 -10.89 -0.69 -18.36
CA THR A 30 -9.91 -0.34 -17.32
C THR A 30 -10.26 1.00 -16.67
N VAL A 31 -9.84 1.24 -15.42
CA VAL A 31 -10.08 2.50 -14.70
C VAL A 31 -8.96 2.83 -13.71
N GLY A 32 -8.89 4.07 -13.24
CA GLY A 32 -7.95 4.50 -12.21
C GLY A 32 -6.51 4.45 -12.69
N PHE A 33 -5.64 3.79 -11.91
CA PHE A 33 -4.22 3.58 -12.24
C PHE A 33 -4.00 2.24 -12.97
N GLY A 34 -4.83 1.95 -13.98
CA GLY A 34 -4.72 0.72 -14.77
C GLY A 34 -5.43 -0.50 -14.18
N HIS A 35 -6.44 -0.31 -13.32
CA HIS A 35 -7.22 -1.41 -12.77
C HIS A 35 -8.14 -2.03 -13.84
N LEU A 36 -7.92 -3.31 -14.15
CA LEU A 36 -8.73 -4.07 -15.09
C LEU A 36 -10.10 -4.39 -14.47
N ILE A 37 -11.17 -3.83 -15.03
CA ILE A 37 -12.55 -4.15 -14.64
C ILE A 37 -12.95 -5.50 -15.23
N HIS A 38 -12.78 -5.65 -16.55
CA HIS A 38 -13.01 -6.90 -17.27
C HIS A 38 -12.33 -6.91 -18.64
N PHE A 39 -12.16 -8.11 -19.20
CA PHE A 39 -11.73 -8.27 -20.58
C PHE A 39 -12.80 -7.82 -21.57
N GLY A 40 -12.35 -7.24 -22.68
CA GLY A 40 -13.19 -6.64 -23.71
C GLY A 40 -13.54 -5.17 -23.45
N GLU A 41 -14.13 -4.51 -24.44
CA GLU A 41 -14.46 -3.09 -24.39
C GLU A 41 -15.48 -2.76 -23.29
N CYS A 42 -15.39 -1.55 -22.75
CA CYS A 42 -16.42 -1.01 -21.88
C CYS A 42 -17.73 -0.87 -22.66
N ASP A 43 -18.77 -1.59 -22.23
CA ASP A 43 -20.09 -1.66 -22.87
C ASP A 43 -21.24 -1.35 -21.91
N GLY A 44 -20.92 -0.93 -20.67
CA GLY A 44 -21.90 -0.58 -19.65
C GLY A 44 -22.52 -1.78 -18.94
N ARG A 45 -21.91 -2.97 -19.04
CA ARG A 45 -22.34 -4.16 -18.30
C ARG A 45 -22.24 -3.97 -16.79
N SER A 46 -22.91 -4.85 -16.04
CA SER A 46 -23.06 -4.74 -14.58
C SER A 46 -21.74 -4.66 -13.81
N SER A 47 -20.66 -5.27 -14.30
CA SER A 47 -19.33 -5.18 -13.69
C SER A 47 -18.72 -3.77 -13.72
N GLU A 48 -19.17 -2.88 -14.61
CA GLU A 48 -18.71 -1.49 -14.68
C GLU A 48 -19.45 -0.55 -13.72
N ALA A 49 -20.62 -0.97 -13.19
CA ALA A 49 -21.46 -0.13 -12.35
C ALA A 49 -20.74 0.46 -11.11
N PRO A 50 -19.85 -0.27 -10.41
CA PRO A 50 -19.12 0.28 -9.26
C PRO A 50 -18.12 1.39 -9.61
N TYR A 51 -17.78 1.56 -10.90
CA TYR A 51 -16.74 2.48 -11.36
C TYR A 51 -17.33 3.70 -12.12
N ARG A 52 -18.66 3.81 -12.19
CA ARG A 52 -19.39 4.86 -12.91
C ARG A 52 -20.16 5.77 -11.93
N PRO A 53 -20.35 7.06 -12.25
CA PRO A 53 -19.89 7.75 -13.46
C PRO A 53 -18.41 8.11 -13.43
N THR A 54 -17.81 8.21 -12.24
CA THR A 54 -16.38 8.47 -12.02
C THR A 54 -15.94 7.85 -10.69
N ILE A 55 -14.65 7.54 -10.57
CA ILE A 55 -13.99 7.25 -9.30
C ILE A 55 -13.08 8.42 -8.87
N SER A 56 -12.84 8.54 -7.58
CA SER A 56 -11.83 9.43 -6.99
C SER A 56 -10.43 8.85 -7.11
N GLN A 57 -9.40 9.69 -6.93
CA GLN A 57 -8.02 9.21 -6.85
C GLN A 57 -7.80 8.26 -5.68
N THR A 58 -8.48 8.49 -4.55
CA THR A 58 -8.40 7.62 -3.38
C THR A 58 -8.94 6.23 -3.70
N GLU A 59 -10.10 6.13 -4.35
CA GLU A 59 -10.62 4.84 -4.85
C GLU A 59 -9.66 4.19 -5.85
N GLY A 60 -9.06 4.98 -6.76
CA GLY A 60 -8.02 4.52 -7.66
C GLY A 60 -6.81 3.90 -6.92
N LEU A 61 -6.33 4.54 -5.85
CA LEU A 61 -5.25 4.02 -5.02
C LEU A 61 -5.67 2.75 -4.28
N HIS A 62 -6.92 2.65 -3.83
CA HIS A 62 -7.45 1.42 -3.25
C HIS A 62 -7.45 0.25 -4.25
N PHE A 63 -7.83 0.49 -5.50
CA PHE A 63 -7.75 -0.53 -6.55
C PHE A 63 -6.29 -0.91 -6.84
N LEU A 64 -5.40 0.09 -7.00
CA LEU A 64 -3.98 -0.16 -7.20
C LEU A 64 -3.38 -0.98 -6.05
N ARG A 65 -3.73 -0.68 -4.80
CA ARG A 65 -3.28 -1.42 -3.62
C ARG A 65 -3.67 -2.90 -3.67
N ARG A 66 -4.84 -3.22 -4.25
CA ARG A 66 -5.27 -4.61 -4.46
C ARG A 66 -4.51 -5.26 -5.60
N ASP A 67 -4.29 -4.54 -6.69
CA ASP A 67 -3.62 -5.04 -7.88
C ASP A 67 -2.12 -5.32 -7.65
N VAL A 68 -1.47 -4.58 -6.73
CA VAL A 68 -0.05 -4.77 -6.41
C VAL A 68 0.24 -6.04 -5.61
N VAL A 69 -0.75 -6.64 -4.93
CA VAL A 69 -0.55 -7.78 -3.99
C VAL A 69 0.18 -8.93 -4.67
N ARG A 70 -0.21 -9.30 -5.90
CA ARG A 70 0.45 -10.39 -6.66
C ARG A 70 1.93 -10.12 -6.93
N PHE A 71 2.31 -8.85 -7.05
CA PHE A 71 3.69 -8.44 -7.30
C PHE A 71 4.48 -8.40 -5.99
N GLU A 72 3.87 -7.96 -4.88
CA GLU A 72 4.45 -8.10 -3.54
C GLU A 72 4.80 -9.56 -3.25
N GLU A 73 3.85 -10.48 -3.49
CA GLU A 73 4.05 -11.92 -3.35
C GLU A 73 5.18 -12.44 -4.24
N CYS A 74 5.23 -12.00 -5.50
CA CYS A 74 6.32 -12.35 -6.40
C CYS A 74 7.68 -11.92 -5.84
N ILE A 75 7.82 -10.67 -5.37
CA ILE A 75 9.08 -10.20 -4.77
C ILE A 75 9.41 -11.02 -3.53
N ASN A 76 8.45 -11.22 -2.64
CA ASN A 76 8.64 -11.96 -1.38
C ASN A 76 9.08 -13.42 -1.60
N HIS A 77 8.54 -14.09 -2.62
CA HIS A 77 8.90 -15.48 -2.90
C HIS A 77 10.24 -15.64 -3.62
N ARG A 78 10.65 -14.63 -4.39
CA ARG A 78 11.74 -14.78 -5.36
C ARG A 78 13.03 -14.10 -4.93
N VAL A 79 12.93 -13.06 -4.11
CA VAL A 79 14.11 -12.39 -3.57
C VAL A 79 14.58 -13.11 -2.31
N LEU A 80 15.81 -13.63 -2.35
CA LEU A 80 16.42 -14.41 -1.27
C LEU A 80 17.21 -13.55 -0.28
N ARG A 81 17.26 -12.23 -0.51
CA ARG A 81 18.02 -11.27 0.30
C ARG A 81 17.10 -10.40 1.13
N THR A 82 17.58 -10.00 2.30
CA THR A 82 16.89 -9.01 3.12
C THR A 82 16.89 -7.66 2.39
N LEU A 83 15.70 -7.10 2.22
CA LEU A 83 15.49 -5.79 1.63
C LEU A 83 15.07 -4.80 2.73
N ASN A 84 15.44 -3.54 2.54
CA ASN A 84 14.77 -2.45 3.23
C ASN A 84 13.50 -2.06 2.45
N GLN A 85 12.65 -1.22 3.03
CA GLN A 85 11.37 -0.87 2.42
C GLN A 85 11.53 -0.21 1.04
N ASN A 86 12.48 0.72 0.88
CA ASN A 86 12.69 1.42 -0.40
C ASN A 86 13.09 0.45 -1.54
N ARG A 87 13.97 -0.52 -1.24
CA ARG A 87 14.35 -1.57 -2.20
C ARG A 87 13.16 -2.45 -2.56
N PHE A 88 12.36 -2.83 -1.57
CA PHE A 88 11.14 -3.61 -1.83
C PHE A 88 10.16 -2.84 -2.72
N ASP A 89 9.91 -1.56 -2.41
CA ASP A 89 9.00 -0.70 -3.19
C ASP A 89 9.46 -0.53 -4.64
N ALA A 90 10.76 -0.30 -4.86
CA ALA A 90 11.33 -0.20 -6.21
C ALA A 90 11.17 -1.49 -7.02
N LEU A 91 11.39 -2.65 -6.40
CA LEU A 91 11.23 -3.95 -7.08
C LEU A 91 9.77 -4.27 -7.38
N VAL A 92 8.84 -3.92 -6.48
CA VAL A 92 7.40 -4.07 -6.75
C VAL A 92 6.98 -3.16 -7.91
N SER A 93 7.46 -1.90 -7.96
CA SER A 93 7.22 -1.02 -9.12
C SER A 93 7.74 -1.62 -10.43
N PHE A 94 8.94 -2.21 -10.41
CA PHE A 94 9.50 -2.86 -11.58
C PHE A 94 8.67 -4.06 -12.01
N ALA A 95 8.37 -4.98 -11.08
CA ALA A 95 7.56 -6.16 -11.36
C ALA A 95 6.15 -5.79 -11.84
N PHE A 96 5.54 -4.72 -11.31
CA PHE A 96 4.25 -4.20 -11.78
C PHE A 96 4.31 -3.82 -13.26
N ASN A 97 5.39 -3.17 -13.69
CA ASN A 97 5.55 -2.74 -15.07
C ASN A 97 5.85 -3.87 -16.06
N VAL A 98 6.73 -4.81 -15.70
CA VAL A 98 7.21 -5.84 -16.63
C VAL A 98 6.51 -7.20 -16.46
N GLY A 99 5.76 -7.37 -15.38
CA GLY A 99 5.14 -8.64 -15.00
C GLY A 99 6.06 -9.54 -14.16
N CYS A 100 5.45 -10.37 -13.31
CA CYS A 100 6.16 -11.32 -12.44
C CYS A 100 7.04 -12.28 -13.25
N THR A 101 6.54 -12.83 -14.36
CA THR A 101 7.31 -13.78 -15.19
C THR A 101 8.59 -13.15 -15.75
N ALA A 102 8.54 -11.90 -16.21
CA ALA A 102 9.72 -11.21 -16.72
C ALA A 102 10.73 -10.92 -15.58
N PHE A 103 10.23 -10.47 -14.43
CA PHE A 103 11.03 -10.25 -13.23
C PHE A 103 11.74 -11.53 -12.77
N GLU A 104 11.01 -12.64 -12.66
CA GLU A 104 11.50 -13.94 -12.20
C GLU A 104 12.63 -14.50 -13.06
N ASN A 105 12.56 -14.26 -14.37
CA ASN A 105 13.57 -14.74 -15.31
C ASN A 105 14.69 -13.70 -15.58
N SER A 106 14.66 -12.56 -14.89
CA SER A 106 15.57 -11.45 -15.17
C SER A 106 17.00 -11.70 -14.67
N THR A 107 17.97 -11.13 -15.38
CA THR A 107 19.35 -11.02 -14.87
C THR A 107 19.42 -10.16 -13.61
N LEU A 108 18.52 -9.17 -13.48
CA LEU A 108 18.37 -8.36 -12.28
C LEU A 108 18.15 -9.22 -11.03
N LEU A 109 17.15 -10.12 -11.05
CA LEU A 109 16.85 -10.97 -9.91
C LEU A 109 18.03 -11.89 -9.56
N ARG A 110 18.66 -12.49 -10.58
CA ARG A 110 19.85 -13.34 -10.37
C ARG A 110 20.97 -12.59 -9.67
N LYS A 111 21.29 -11.38 -10.14
CA LYS A 111 22.34 -10.53 -9.54
C LYS A 111 21.97 -10.07 -8.13
N LEU A 112 20.73 -9.64 -7.93
CA LEU A 112 20.21 -9.27 -6.61
C LEU A 112 20.35 -10.44 -5.62
N ASN A 113 19.94 -11.65 -6.01
CA ASN A 113 20.05 -12.84 -5.17
C ASN A 113 21.48 -13.28 -4.92
N ASN A 114 22.43 -12.91 -5.79
CA ASN A 114 23.86 -13.07 -5.54
C ASN A 114 24.47 -11.98 -4.63
N GLY A 115 23.66 -11.00 -4.17
CA GLY A 115 24.13 -9.87 -3.35
C GLY A 115 24.79 -8.75 -4.15
N GLU A 116 24.71 -8.79 -5.49
CA GLU A 116 25.27 -7.76 -6.39
C GLU A 116 24.35 -6.53 -6.47
N TYR A 117 24.02 -5.90 -5.33
CA TYR A 117 23.11 -4.74 -5.28
C TYR A 117 23.52 -3.59 -6.20
N HIS A 118 24.83 -3.35 -6.32
CA HIS A 118 25.39 -2.29 -7.18
C HIS A 118 25.08 -2.49 -8.67
N ARG A 119 24.67 -3.69 -9.09
CA ARG A 119 24.30 -3.99 -10.48
C ARG A 119 22.81 -3.85 -10.77
N VAL A 120 21.97 -3.66 -9.76
CA VAL A 120 20.52 -3.62 -9.93
C VAL A 120 20.11 -2.50 -10.88
N CYS A 121 20.69 -1.31 -10.72
CA CYS A 121 20.42 -0.17 -11.60
C CYS A 121 20.83 -0.42 -13.06
N ASP A 122 22.01 -0.99 -13.30
CA ASP A 122 22.46 -1.37 -14.64
C ASP A 122 21.45 -2.32 -15.30
N GLU A 123 20.94 -3.29 -14.54
CA GLU A 123 19.97 -4.24 -15.07
C GLU A 123 18.57 -3.64 -15.25
N LEU A 124 18.14 -2.69 -14.40
CA LEU A 124 16.88 -1.95 -14.60
C LEU A 124 16.91 -1.21 -15.94
N MET A 125 18.03 -0.55 -16.26
CA MET A 125 18.19 0.24 -17.49
C MET A 125 18.15 -0.60 -18.79
N ARG A 126 18.17 -1.93 -18.69
CA ARG A 126 17.94 -2.80 -19.85
C ARG A 126 16.47 -2.88 -20.27
N TRP A 127 15.55 -2.50 -19.39
CA TRP A 127 14.10 -2.57 -19.57
C TRP A 127 13.51 -1.22 -19.99
N ILE A 128 14.17 -0.55 -20.94
CA ILE A 128 13.78 0.78 -21.45
C ILE A 128 13.20 0.74 -22.87
N HIS A 129 13.03 -0.46 -23.44
CA HIS A 129 12.63 -0.62 -24.84
C HIS A 129 11.16 -1.06 -24.96
N GLY A 130 10.47 -0.58 -25.99
CA GLY A 130 9.15 -1.03 -26.41
C GLY A 130 8.97 -0.78 -27.91
N GLY A 131 8.37 -1.73 -28.63
CA GLY A 131 8.26 -1.65 -30.10
C GLY A 131 9.62 -1.55 -30.83
N GLY A 132 10.69 -2.09 -30.24
CA GLY A 132 12.05 -2.04 -30.79
C GLY A 132 12.80 -0.71 -30.58
N MET A 133 12.21 0.26 -29.87
CA MET A 133 12.80 1.58 -29.64
C MET A 133 12.95 1.85 -28.14
N ILE A 134 13.91 2.71 -27.78
CA ILE A 134 14.01 3.25 -26.41
C ILE A 134 12.82 4.18 -26.16
N LEU A 135 12.10 3.95 -25.06
CA LEU A 135 10.97 4.76 -24.65
C LEU A 135 11.41 5.72 -23.53
N PRO A 136 11.38 7.05 -23.73
CA PRO A 136 11.80 8.01 -22.72
C PRO A 136 11.05 7.90 -21.39
N GLY A 137 9.78 7.47 -21.42
CA GLY A 137 9.00 7.20 -20.21
C GLY A 137 9.56 6.04 -19.38
N LEU A 138 10.01 4.97 -20.04
CA LEU A 138 10.64 3.83 -19.35
C LEU A 138 12.01 4.22 -18.79
N VAL A 139 12.80 5.01 -19.54
CA VAL A 139 14.09 5.54 -19.05
C VAL A 139 13.89 6.27 -17.72
N ARG A 140 12.99 7.26 -17.67
CA ARG A 140 12.69 8.02 -16.44
C ARG A 140 12.20 7.12 -15.31
N ARG A 141 11.37 6.12 -15.61
CA ARG A 141 10.88 5.17 -14.60
C ARG A 141 12.00 4.33 -14.01
N ARG A 142 12.91 3.78 -14.85
CA ARG A 142 14.03 2.96 -14.38
C ARG A 142 15.04 3.78 -13.56
N GLU A 143 15.29 5.03 -13.96
CA GLU A 143 16.13 5.96 -13.18
C GLU A 143 15.55 6.23 -11.80
N ALA A 144 14.24 6.55 -11.72
CA ALA A 144 13.57 6.81 -10.45
C ALA A 144 13.51 5.58 -9.54
N GLU A 145 13.32 4.38 -10.10
CA GLU A 145 13.36 3.13 -9.33
C GLU A 145 14.78 2.82 -8.83
N CYS A 146 15.81 3.09 -9.63
CA CYS A 146 17.19 2.97 -9.19
C CYS A 146 17.49 3.91 -8.02
N GLU A 147 17.03 5.17 -8.11
CA GLU A 147 17.17 6.14 -7.03
C GLU A 147 16.47 5.64 -5.76
N LEU A 148 15.22 5.19 -5.87
CA LEU A 148 14.46 4.64 -4.76
C LEU A 148 15.18 3.42 -4.15
N PHE A 149 15.65 2.49 -4.98
CA PHE A 149 16.35 1.28 -4.53
C PHE A 149 17.63 1.58 -3.73
N ASN A 150 18.37 2.62 -4.13
CA ASN A 150 19.61 3.01 -3.48
C ASN A 150 19.41 3.94 -2.28
N ARG A 151 18.21 4.48 -2.09
CA ARG A 151 17.90 5.38 -0.97
C ARG A 151 18.00 4.63 0.36
N SER A 152 18.81 5.16 1.27
CA SER A 152 18.87 4.68 2.66
C SER A 152 17.48 4.70 3.29
N TYR A 153 17.13 3.61 3.97
CA TYR A 153 15.86 3.55 4.69
C TYR A 153 16.08 4.07 6.12
N ASN A 154 15.48 5.21 6.43
CA ASN A 154 15.38 5.71 7.79
C ASN A 154 13.92 5.52 8.22
N PRO A 155 13.57 4.46 8.98
CA PRO A 155 12.21 4.32 9.45
C PRO A 155 11.84 5.55 10.28
N PRO A 156 10.59 6.04 10.22
CA PRO A 156 10.15 7.05 11.17
C PRO A 156 10.44 6.52 12.58
N VAL A 157 11.13 7.31 13.39
CA VAL A 157 11.29 7.03 14.81
C VAL A 157 9.88 7.05 15.37
N ILE A 158 9.30 5.86 15.62
CA ILE A 158 8.07 5.77 16.41
C ILE A 158 8.51 6.25 17.80
N PRO A 159 8.06 7.44 18.26
CA PRO A 159 8.34 7.83 19.62
C PRO A 159 7.79 6.71 20.52
N PRO A 160 8.47 6.37 21.62
CA PRO A 160 7.93 5.40 22.56
C PRO A 160 6.48 5.76 22.84
N VAL A 161 5.58 4.80 22.65
CA VAL A 161 4.19 4.96 23.05
C VAL A 161 4.27 5.25 24.54
N GLU A 162 3.92 6.47 24.95
CA GLU A 162 3.72 6.75 26.37
C GLU A 162 2.57 5.83 26.80
N GLU A 163 2.90 4.76 27.50
CA GLU A 163 1.91 3.92 28.16
C GLU A 163 1.25 4.80 29.22
N GLU A 164 0.14 5.47 28.87
CA GLU A 164 -0.76 6.01 29.88
C GLU A 164 -1.34 4.81 30.63
N GLU A 165 -0.79 4.52 31.81
CA GLU A 165 -1.41 3.59 32.75
C GLU A 165 -2.78 4.16 33.13
N ASP A 166 -3.84 3.66 32.50
CA ASP A 166 -5.22 3.96 32.88
C ASP A 166 -5.43 3.53 34.34
N GLU A 167 -5.41 4.51 35.26
CA GLU A 167 -5.58 4.25 36.68
C GLU A 167 -7.04 3.85 36.96
N VAL A 168 -7.30 2.54 37.07
CA VAL A 168 -8.63 2.01 37.37
C VAL A 168 -8.93 2.22 38.86
N ARG A 169 -9.95 3.03 39.18
CA ARG A 169 -10.40 3.24 40.57
C ARG A 169 -11.81 2.72 40.79
N LEU A 170 -12.03 2.12 41.96
CA LEU A 170 -13.36 1.72 42.43
C LEU A 170 -14.10 2.95 42.98
N VAL A 171 -15.22 3.30 42.36
CA VAL A 171 -16.07 4.40 42.80
C VAL A 171 -17.31 3.84 43.48
N TYR A 172 -17.56 4.28 44.71
CA TYR A 172 -18.75 3.91 45.48
C TYR A 172 -19.79 5.02 45.39
N LYS A 173 -20.96 4.72 44.84
CA LYS A 173 -22.14 5.61 44.88
C LYS A 173 -23.11 5.10 45.93
N LYS A 174 -23.63 6.00 46.77
CA LYS A 174 -24.53 5.65 47.87
C LYS A 174 -25.75 4.88 47.36
N GLY A 175 -25.93 3.64 47.85
CA GLY A 175 -27.04 2.77 47.48
C GLY A 175 -26.86 1.95 46.18
N HIS A 176 -25.67 1.93 45.59
CA HIS A 176 -25.35 1.15 44.38
C HIS A 176 -24.05 0.35 44.57
N ASP A 177 -23.93 -0.77 43.84
CA ASP A 177 -22.70 -1.56 43.77
C ASP A 177 -21.54 -0.71 43.19
N PRO A 178 -20.30 -0.95 43.62
CA PRO A 178 -19.15 -0.21 43.14
C PRO A 178 -18.93 -0.42 41.63
N VAL A 179 -18.54 0.66 40.94
CA VAL A 179 -18.25 0.64 39.50
C VAL A 179 -16.79 1.03 39.29
N LEU A 180 -16.10 0.33 38.37
CA LEU A 180 -14.76 0.69 37.93
C LEU A 180 -14.86 1.94 37.03
N ALA A 181 -14.09 2.97 37.36
CA ALA A 181 -13.93 4.15 36.52
C ALA A 181 -12.47 4.26 36.08
N THR A 182 -12.26 4.63 34.82
CA THR A 182 -10.97 5.06 34.27
C THR A 182 -11.03 6.56 33.99
N ASN A 183 -9.87 7.21 33.86
CA ASN A 183 -9.79 8.65 33.62
C ASN A 183 -10.16 9.02 32.16
N GLY A 184 -10.32 8.03 31.27
CA GLY A 184 -10.80 8.18 29.89
C GLY A 184 -12.34 8.04 29.78
N ALA A 185 -12.95 8.87 28.92
CA ALA A 185 -14.38 9.21 28.88
C ALA A 185 -15.40 8.10 28.45
N ALA A 186 -15.23 6.84 28.85
CA ALA A 186 -16.19 5.77 28.54
C ALA A 186 -16.52 4.89 29.76
N SER A 187 -17.66 5.16 30.41
CA SER A 187 -18.20 4.31 31.47
C SER A 187 -18.91 3.08 30.90
N TRP A 188 -18.34 1.89 31.07
CA TRP A 188 -18.98 0.61 30.73
C TRP A 188 -19.70 -0.01 31.93
N HIS A 189 -20.89 -0.56 31.73
CA HIS A 189 -21.60 -1.35 32.75
C HIS A 189 -21.12 -2.81 32.68
N VAL A 190 -20.43 -3.30 33.71
CA VAL A 190 -20.05 -4.71 33.84
C VAL A 190 -21.22 -5.49 34.47
N ARG A 191 -21.85 -6.39 33.71
CA ARG A 191 -22.68 -7.46 34.29
C ARG A 191 -21.78 -8.66 34.58
N TYR A 192 -21.75 -9.13 35.83
CA TYR A 192 -21.10 -10.39 36.18
C TYR A 192 -22.01 -11.58 35.84
N PRO A 193 -21.62 -12.52 34.95
CA PRO A 193 -22.15 -13.87 34.98
C PRO A 193 -21.43 -14.65 36.10
N ARG A 194 -22.17 -15.45 36.87
CA ARG A 194 -21.59 -16.39 37.84
C ARG A 194 -20.64 -17.33 37.11
N ILE A 195 -19.38 -17.34 37.53
CA ILE A 195 -18.30 -18.17 36.99
C ILE A 195 -18.53 -19.63 37.40
N ARG A 196 -18.49 -20.53 36.42
CA ARG A 196 -17.83 -21.84 36.55
C ARG A 196 -16.94 -22.05 35.33
N ASP A 197 -15.65 -21.99 35.59
CA ASP A 197 -14.53 -22.61 34.88
C ASP A 197 -14.50 -22.55 33.34
N GLN A 198 -13.72 -21.61 32.79
CA GLN A 198 -12.64 -21.87 31.82
C GLN A 198 -12.05 -20.55 31.26
N MET A 199 -10.72 -20.48 31.25
CA MET A 199 -9.93 -19.46 30.55
C MET A 199 -10.24 -19.46 29.05
N LEU A 200 -10.68 -18.32 28.52
CA LEU A 200 -10.64 -18.04 27.08
C LEU A 200 -9.87 -16.73 26.86
N TYR A 201 -8.69 -16.87 26.24
CA TYR A 201 -8.02 -15.78 25.54
C TYR A 201 -8.98 -15.32 24.43
N VAL A 202 -9.46 -14.09 24.49
CA VAL A 202 -10.26 -13.47 23.42
C VAL A 202 -9.39 -12.41 22.77
N GLY A 203 -9.19 -12.58 21.46
CA GLY A 203 -8.36 -11.72 20.61
C GLY A 203 -8.90 -10.31 20.49
N THR A 204 -7.98 -9.38 20.23
CA THR A 204 -8.22 -7.97 19.98
C THR A 204 -8.84 -7.76 18.59
N PRO A 205 -9.91 -6.95 18.43
CA PRO A 205 -10.43 -6.59 17.12
C PRO A 205 -9.54 -5.56 16.43
N MET A 206 -9.39 -5.70 15.12
CA MET A 206 -8.70 -4.76 14.24
C MET A 206 -9.69 -3.69 13.77
N THR A 207 -9.86 -2.60 14.53
CA THR A 207 -10.62 -1.42 14.07
C THR A 207 -10.14 -0.15 14.77
N GLU A 208 -9.91 0.90 13.96
CA GLU A 208 -9.71 2.32 14.30
C GLU A 208 -8.26 2.80 14.52
N LEU A 209 -7.61 3.20 13.41
CA LEU A 209 -6.57 4.24 13.45
C LEU A 209 -7.22 5.60 13.13
N PRO A 210 -6.97 6.67 13.90
CA PRO A 210 -7.61 7.98 13.71
C PRO A 210 -7.21 8.68 12.41
N ALA A 211 -8.19 9.31 11.76
CA ALA A 211 -8.09 10.08 10.52
C ALA A 211 -7.34 11.43 10.63
N ALA A 212 -6.40 11.58 11.57
CA ALA A 212 -5.74 12.87 11.88
C ALA A 212 -4.33 13.04 11.28
N TRP A 213 -3.95 12.25 10.27
CA TRP A 213 -2.66 12.37 9.57
C TRP A 213 -2.79 12.90 8.12
N PHE A 214 -3.94 13.48 7.74
CA PHE A 214 -4.23 13.75 6.33
C PHE A 214 -3.95 15.17 5.80
N ASP A 215 -3.65 16.18 6.62
CA ASP A 215 -3.65 17.58 6.14
C ASP A 215 -2.35 18.39 6.35
N ALA A 216 -1.18 17.76 6.31
CA ALA A 216 0.08 18.52 6.37
C ALA A 216 1.11 17.97 5.38
N LEU A 217 0.93 18.25 4.08
CA LEU A 217 2.03 18.33 3.08
C LEU A 217 1.60 18.73 1.63
N TRP A 218 0.54 19.53 1.42
CA TRP A 218 0.23 20.00 0.04
C TRP A 218 -0.27 21.44 -0.13
N GLU A 219 -0.09 22.33 0.85
CA GLU A 219 -0.15 23.77 0.55
C GLU A 219 1.12 24.23 -0.17
N THR A 220 1.11 24.16 -1.50
CA THR A 220 1.68 25.17 -2.42
C THR A 220 1.55 24.70 -3.87
N ARG A 221 0.39 25.02 -4.48
CA ARG A 221 0.31 25.45 -5.89
C ARG A 221 -1.10 25.96 -6.19
N GLU A 222 -1.37 27.18 -5.74
CA GLU A 222 -2.33 28.04 -6.42
C GLU A 222 -1.65 28.69 -7.65
N GLU A 223 -2.40 28.67 -8.75
CA GLU A 223 -2.47 29.62 -9.86
C GLU A 223 -1.20 30.28 -10.42
N VAL A 224 -0.92 29.97 -11.69
CA VAL A 224 -0.45 30.99 -12.64
C VAL A 224 -1.24 30.88 -13.96
N LYS A 225 -2.22 31.79 -14.07
CA LYS A 225 -2.93 32.33 -15.25
C LYS A 225 -3.83 31.43 -16.09
#